data_AF-A0A0W0EWE1-F1
#
_entry.id   AF-A0A0W0EWE1-F1
#
_cell.length_a   1.000
_cell.length_b   1.000
_cell.length_c   1.000
_cell.angle_alpha   90.00
_cell.angle_beta   90.00
_cell.angle_gamma   90.00
#
_symmetry.space_group_name_H-M   'P 1'
#
loop_
_entity.id
_entity.type
_entity.pdbx_description
1 polymer ?
#
loop_
_entity_poly.entity_id
_entity_poly.type
_entity_poly.pdbx_seq_one_letter_code
_entity_poly.pdbx_strand_id
1 'polypeptide(L)'
;MNPQAYRGQEGRTELVRFTVSRTTSSLHRRSRRPAARSPLYLNLFLYIATSLVMPGITDLPVELHIDNLLPILPLPDLLSLGLTNKAFATLCRDETLWKRKLQADFNFSGAGTARTSGWKFIYLRLTKPRVYVWGNQGNGRLGLSKLPKATLPGVPFPTELRIPGRRIVSLVAGGMSFHALDDEGQIYVWGTLDGTSFALNSDGYSEPAKPAPTPMRLALPHPTRSIRWEFHWNCYCRRADHLPLTYRSCGRIHACSLDAKQAVWNFLNWGRPFKMTSHHFSSRSIVQVECGWAFSAVLTKSGDVLVWWPFSGRLKERFDEKMAEMDRDGDKKVLPIEDNTIPCIPWEVEEHPTLLPPLPPLPDFSEEKSDKETRLIQIAGYEDHLIGLTNKGHVLLFDSLGGDTSVQNGRWTYLPKFSELAKVRSHPTFANNKATPPAKMKITHVSAHFRHFIAYSTEGSSIVLMGNLETTSEMQPQIIPELQNQSIISVVLGDYHYGALTSTGKLLTWGAFSNGALGLGDPADLPVGAPGGFATEQHRLQAVERRRGEPPAVE
;
A
#
# COMPACT_ATOMS: atom_id res chain seq x y z
N MET A 1 18.82 -41.36 -14.67
CA MET A 1 18.00 -42.00 -13.63
C MET A 1 17.41 -40.91 -12.76
N ASN A 2 16.10 -40.79 -12.79
CA ASN A 2 15.29 -39.81 -12.06
C ASN A 2 14.98 -40.37 -10.66
N PRO A 3 14.78 -39.51 -9.65
CA PRO A 3 13.54 -39.63 -8.90
C PRO A 3 12.85 -38.27 -8.66
N GLN A 4 11.58 -38.22 -9.08
CA GLN A 4 10.55 -37.30 -8.61
C GLN A 4 10.08 -37.68 -7.19
N ALA A 5 9.64 -36.72 -6.37
CA ALA A 5 8.25 -36.62 -5.88
C ALA A 5 8.05 -35.58 -4.75
N TYR A 6 7.20 -34.58 -5.03
CA TYR A 6 6.12 -33.99 -4.21
C TYR A 6 6.32 -33.59 -2.73
N ARG A 7 6.23 -32.27 -2.45
CA ARG A 7 5.43 -31.56 -1.40
C ARG A 7 6.01 -30.14 -1.24
N GLY A 8 5.28 -29.02 -1.28
CA GLY A 8 3.85 -28.74 -1.42
C GLY A 8 3.67 -27.31 -1.95
N GLN A 9 2.55 -27.06 -2.63
CA GLN A 9 2.17 -25.73 -3.09
C GLN A 9 1.66 -24.92 -1.89
N GLU A 10 2.37 -23.84 -1.55
CA GLU A 10 2.01 -22.97 -0.43
C GLU A 10 1.23 -21.76 -0.94
N GLY A 11 -0.08 -21.82 -0.75
CA GLY A 11 -0.94 -20.69 -1.01
C GLY A 11 -0.79 -19.56 0.00
N ARG A 12 -1.03 -18.32 -0.43
CA ARG A 12 -1.03 -17.13 0.42
C ARG A 12 -2.44 -16.57 0.61
N THR A 13 -2.56 -15.64 1.53
CA THR A 13 -3.76 -14.88 1.84
C THR A 13 -3.51 -13.46 1.39
N GLU A 14 -4.49 -12.79 0.81
CA GLU A 14 -4.46 -11.33 0.70
C GLU A 14 -5.74 -10.70 1.23
N LEU A 15 -5.68 -9.39 1.48
CA LEU A 15 -6.69 -8.62 2.20
C LEU A 15 -6.99 -7.36 1.40
N VAL A 16 -8.22 -7.23 0.90
CA VAL A 16 -8.61 -6.11 0.03
C VAL A 16 -9.52 -5.13 0.76
N ARG A 17 -9.21 -3.85 0.55
CA ARG A 17 -9.92 -2.69 1.08
C ARG A 17 -11.07 -2.28 0.15
N PHE A 18 -12.26 -2.10 0.70
CA PHE A 18 -13.49 -1.82 -0.07
C PHE A 18 -13.87 -0.33 -0.11
N THR A 19 -14.26 0.16 -1.30
CA THR A 19 -15.13 1.34 -1.46
C THR A 19 -16.01 1.18 -2.70
N VAL A 20 -17.29 0.82 -2.49
CA VAL A 20 -18.29 0.62 -3.56
C VAL A 20 -18.99 1.94 -3.90
N SER A 21 -19.08 2.27 -5.19
CA SER A 21 -19.87 3.40 -5.70
C SER A 21 -21.21 2.93 -6.31
N ARG A 22 -22.28 3.67 -6.04
CA ARG A 22 -23.55 3.63 -6.80
C ARG A 22 -23.91 5.04 -7.20
N THR A 23 -24.17 5.23 -8.48
CA THR A 23 -24.55 6.50 -9.11
C THR A 23 -26.05 6.73 -9.01
N THR A 24 -26.45 7.95 -8.66
CA THR A 24 -27.79 8.48 -8.96
C THR A 24 -27.68 9.91 -9.46
N SER A 25 -28.26 10.14 -10.63
CA SER A 25 -28.45 11.39 -11.35
C SER A 25 -29.39 12.36 -10.61
N SER A 26 -29.22 13.68 -10.78
CA SER A 26 -30.10 14.48 -11.65
C SER A 26 -29.99 16.01 -11.49
N LEU A 27 -30.16 16.67 -12.64
CA LEU A 27 -30.94 17.88 -12.94
C LEU A 27 -30.47 19.28 -12.50
N HIS A 28 -29.99 19.99 -13.52
CA HIS A 28 -30.05 21.44 -13.70
C HIS A 28 -31.47 22.01 -13.55
N ARG A 29 -31.57 23.21 -12.94
CA ARG A 29 -32.65 24.15 -13.28
C ARG A 29 -32.18 25.60 -13.19
N ARG A 30 -32.19 26.28 -14.34
CA ARG A 30 -32.11 27.74 -14.50
C ARG A 30 -33.37 28.39 -13.95
N SER A 31 -33.25 29.58 -13.38
CA SER A 31 -34.37 30.51 -13.21
C SER A 31 -33.91 31.97 -13.35
N ARG A 32 -34.74 32.75 -14.04
CA ARG A 32 -34.51 34.08 -14.62
C ARG A 32 -34.73 35.22 -13.61
N ARG A 33 -34.13 36.38 -13.90
CA ARG A 33 -34.48 37.71 -13.33
C ARG A 33 -35.93 38.10 -13.67
N PRO A 34 -36.51 39.11 -13.00
CA PRO A 34 -36.53 40.43 -13.64
C PRO A 34 -36.25 41.62 -12.69
N ALA A 35 -36.04 42.78 -13.32
CA ALA A 35 -35.59 44.05 -12.79
C ALA A 35 -36.72 44.91 -12.17
N ALA A 36 -36.36 45.88 -11.31
CA ALA A 36 -36.80 47.28 -11.44
C ALA A 36 -36.17 48.22 -10.38
N ARG A 37 -35.56 49.30 -10.91
CA ARG A 37 -35.60 50.72 -10.49
C ARG A 37 -35.05 51.18 -9.12
N SER A 38 -34.04 52.04 -9.22
CA SER A 38 -33.62 53.08 -8.25
C SER A 38 -34.60 54.28 -8.29
N PRO A 39 -34.58 55.16 -7.26
CA PRO A 39 -33.72 56.34 -7.34
C PRO A 39 -33.04 56.78 -6.02
N LEU A 40 -31.76 57.14 -6.19
CA LEU A 40 -30.97 58.24 -5.64
C LEU A 40 -31.45 59.08 -4.43
N TYR A 41 -30.51 59.19 -3.47
CA TYR A 41 -30.17 60.31 -2.58
C TYR A 41 -31.24 60.89 -1.65
N LEU A 42 -31.12 60.56 -0.35
CA LEU A 42 -31.21 61.57 0.72
C LEU A 42 -30.53 61.07 2.02
N ASN A 43 -29.72 61.95 2.61
CA ASN A 43 -29.30 61.99 4.02
C ASN A 43 -28.22 61.03 4.52
N LEU A 44 -27.00 61.37 4.11
CA LEU A 44 -25.83 61.50 4.98
C LEU A 44 -26.19 62.34 6.23
N PHE A 45 -26.67 61.74 7.33
CA PHE A 45 -26.58 62.23 8.72
C PHE A 45 -27.39 61.31 9.65
N LEU A 46 -26.83 60.12 9.96
CA LEU A 46 -27.03 59.44 11.24
C LEU A 46 -25.87 58.44 11.46
N TYR A 47 -24.65 58.98 11.40
CA TYR A 47 -23.49 58.38 12.04
C TYR A 47 -23.69 58.58 13.56
N ILE A 48 -23.35 57.58 14.37
CA ILE A 48 -23.55 57.49 15.83
C ILE A 48 -24.90 56.87 16.26
N ALA A 49 -25.18 55.69 15.71
CA ALA A 49 -25.83 54.60 16.46
C ALA A 49 -25.30 53.27 15.92
N THR A 50 -23.97 53.12 15.87
CA THR A 50 -23.36 51.79 15.78
C THR A 50 -23.67 51.10 17.09
N SER A 51 -24.79 50.37 17.12
CA SER A 51 -24.89 49.19 17.95
C SER A 51 -23.60 48.40 17.69
N LEU A 52 -22.77 48.23 18.73
CA LEU A 52 -21.77 47.18 18.73
C LEU A 52 -22.52 45.86 18.57
N VAL A 53 -22.86 45.49 17.34
CA VAL A 53 -23.00 44.08 16.98
C VAL A 53 -21.60 43.57 17.18
N MET A 54 -21.35 42.95 18.34
CA MET A 54 -20.11 42.21 18.50
C MET A 54 -20.03 41.25 17.32
N PRO A 55 -18.97 41.29 16.50
CA PRO A 55 -18.87 40.44 15.33
C PRO A 55 -19.04 39.00 15.80
N GLY A 56 -20.07 38.35 15.26
CA GLY A 56 -20.34 36.96 15.56
C GLY A 56 -19.22 36.11 14.98
N ILE A 57 -19.05 34.89 15.49
CA ILE A 57 -18.10 33.94 14.92
C ILE A 57 -18.36 33.71 13.41
N THR A 58 -19.61 33.85 12.96
CA THR A 58 -20.01 33.76 11.55
C THR A 58 -19.54 34.91 10.66
N ASP A 59 -19.13 36.04 11.25
CA ASP A 59 -18.65 37.22 10.52
C ASP A 59 -17.15 37.13 10.20
N LEU A 60 -16.45 36.11 10.72
CA LEU A 60 -15.07 35.84 10.36
C LEU A 60 -14.97 35.32 8.92
N PRO A 61 -13.90 35.67 8.18
CA PRO A 61 -13.61 35.10 6.86
C PRO A 61 -13.69 33.57 6.83
N VAL A 62 -14.18 33.04 5.71
CA VAL A 62 -14.34 31.59 5.50
C VAL A 62 -13.00 30.86 5.62
N GLU A 63 -11.92 31.51 5.22
CA GLU A 63 -10.55 31.02 5.32
C GLU A 63 -10.15 30.79 6.78
N LEU A 64 -10.50 31.68 7.71
CA LEU A 64 -10.17 31.49 9.13
C LEU A 64 -10.91 30.29 9.73
N HIS A 65 -12.15 30.07 9.29
CA HIS A 65 -12.93 28.92 9.70
C HIS A 65 -12.34 27.61 9.18
N ILE A 66 -12.12 27.52 7.87
CA ILE A 66 -11.66 26.31 7.20
C ILE A 66 -10.20 25.99 7.53
N ASP A 67 -9.37 27.02 7.72
CA ASP A 67 -7.94 26.83 7.84
C ASP A 67 -7.46 26.68 9.29
N ASN A 68 -8.14 27.32 10.24
CA ASN A 68 -7.64 27.43 11.62
C ASN A 68 -8.61 26.90 12.68
N LEU A 69 -9.93 27.13 12.54
CA LEU A 69 -10.88 26.75 13.60
C LEU A 69 -11.43 25.33 13.43
N LEU A 70 -12.04 25.04 12.29
CA LEU A 70 -12.73 23.78 12.02
C LEU A 70 -11.79 22.56 11.95
N PRO A 71 -10.52 22.65 11.48
CA PRO A 71 -9.60 21.53 11.49
C PRO A 71 -9.23 21.04 12.89
N ILE A 72 -9.22 21.92 13.90
CA ILE A 72 -8.82 21.58 15.28
C ILE A 72 -9.94 20.85 16.03
N LEU A 73 -11.20 21.12 15.68
CA LEU A 73 -12.35 20.56 16.41
C LEU A 73 -12.46 19.03 16.25
N PRO A 74 -12.77 18.28 17.33
CA PRO A 74 -13.14 16.88 17.25
C PRO A 74 -14.32 16.63 16.30
N LEU A 75 -14.39 15.43 15.73
CA LEU A 75 -15.45 15.06 14.79
C LEU A 75 -16.88 15.25 15.39
N PRO A 76 -17.19 14.86 16.63
CA PRO A 76 -18.52 15.06 17.21
C PRO A 76 -18.91 16.54 17.30
N ASP A 77 -17.96 17.40 17.66
CA ASP A 77 -18.18 18.84 17.82
C ASP A 77 -18.37 19.52 16.46
N LEU A 78 -17.60 19.09 15.45
CA LEU A 78 -17.75 19.57 14.08
C LEU A 78 -19.14 19.21 13.50
N LEU A 79 -19.63 18.01 13.78
CA LEU A 79 -20.96 17.58 13.37
C LEU A 79 -22.05 18.37 14.11
N SER A 80 -21.88 18.57 15.42
CA SER A 80 -22.81 19.35 16.24
C SER A 80 -22.87 20.82 15.79
N LEU A 81 -21.72 21.43 15.48
CA LEU A 81 -21.62 22.77 14.94
C LEU A 81 -22.37 22.91 13.61
N GLY A 82 -22.23 21.93 12.72
CA GLY A 82 -22.97 21.88 11.46
C GLY A 82 -24.49 21.80 11.61
N LEU A 83 -25.00 21.39 12.78
CA LEU A 83 -26.44 21.34 13.08
C LEU A 83 -26.98 22.66 13.65
N THR A 84 -26.11 23.57 14.11
CA THR A 84 -26.54 24.83 14.75
C THR A 84 -27.02 25.89 13.75
N ASN A 85 -26.41 25.97 12.56
CA ASN A 85 -26.68 27.03 11.59
C ASN A 85 -26.42 26.54 10.15
N LYS A 86 -27.19 27.04 9.17
CA LYS A 86 -26.99 26.80 7.72
C LYS A 86 -25.63 27.26 7.20
N ALA A 87 -25.07 28.34 7.75
CA ALA A 87 -23.73 28.83 7.39
C ALA A 87 -22.66 27.79 7.78
N PHE A 88 -22.67 27.35 9.05
CA PHE A 88 -21.79 26.29 9.52
C PHE A 88 -22.04 24.94 8.84
N ALA A 89 -23.30 24.60 8.52
CA ALA A 89 -23.62 23.41 7.75
C ALA A 89 -22.94 23.39 6.37
N THR A 90 -22.84 24.55 5.70
CA THR A 90 -22.14 24.70 4.42
C THR A 90 -20.63 24.56 4.61
N LEU A 91 -20.05 25.20 5.63
CA LEU A 91 -18.62 25.10 5.95
C LEU A 91 -18.21 23.67 6.32
N CYS A 92 -19.02 22.95 7.10
CA CYS A 92 -18.79 21.54 7.47
C CYS A 92 -19.01 20.56 6.30
N ARG A 93 -19.48 21.03 5.14
CA ARG A 93 -19.54 20.26 3.89
C ARG A 93 -18.39 20.59 2.95
N ASP A 94 -17.56 21.57 3.28
CA ASP A 94 -16.46 22.00 2.43
C ASP A 94 -15.39 20.91 2.27
N GLU A 95 -15.04 20.61 1.02
CA GLU A 95 -14.11 19.55 0.65
C GLU A 95 -12.67 19.83 1.12
N THR A 96 -12.27 21.11 1.22
CA THR A 96 -10.92 21.49 1.66
C THR A 96 -10.72 21.27 3.16
N LEU A 97 -11.77 21.46 3.97
CA LEU A 97 -11.78 21.10 5.39
C LEU A 97 -11.54 19.60 5.55
N TRP A 98 -12.30 18.76 4.85
CA TRP A 98 -12.17 17.30 4.94
C TRP A 98 -10.85 16.79 4.39
N LYS A 99 -10.29 17.45 3.37
CA LYS A 99 -8.92 17.18 2.91
C LYS A 99 -7.90 17.39 4.02
N ARG A 100 -7.97 18.52 4.74
CA ARG A 100 -7.05 18.82 5.85
C ARG A 100 -7.24 17.87 7.02
N LYS A 101 -8.48 17.57 7.40
CA LYS A 101 -8.76 16.58 8.45
C LYS A 101 -8.29 15.17 8.07
N LEU A 102 -8.45 14.76 6.81
CA LEU A 102 -7.89 13.50 6.32
C LEU A 102 -6.36 13.46 6.43
N GLN A 103 -5.69 14.58 6.14
CA GLN A 103 -4.25 14.70 6.28
C GLN A 103 -3.79 14.77 7.75
N ALA A 104 -4.57 15.42 8.63
CA ALA A 104 -4.24 15.52 10.05
C ALA A 104 -4.48 14.19 10.79
N ASP A 105 -5.66 13.61 10.61
CA ASP A 105 -6.12 12.46 11.39
C ASP A 105 -5.61 11.12 10.82
N PHE A 106 -5.43 11.04 9.50
CA PHE A 106 -5.07 9.79 8.81
C PHE A 106 -3.83 9.91 7.93
N ASN A 107 -3.19 11.09 7.88
CA ASN A 107 -2.10 11.37 6.95
C ASN A 107 -2.43 11.05 5.48
N PHE A 108 -3.72 11.16 5.11
CA PHE A 108 -4.21 10.82 3.79
C PHE A 108 -4.15 12.03 2.85
N SER A 109 -3.38 11.90 1.78
CA SER A 109 -3.16 12.96 0.78
C SER A 109 -3.73 12.63 -0.61
N GLY A 110 -4.61 11.62 -0.73
CA GLY A 110 -5.05 11.04 -2.00
C GLY A 110 -6.02 11.91 -2.81
N ALA A 111 -5.49 12.89 -3.55
CA ALA A 111 -6.30 13.86 -4.30
C ALA A 111 -7.13 13.27 -5.46
N GLY A 112 -6.72 12.16 -6.08
CA GLY A 112 -7.44 11.56 -7.21
C GLY A 112 -8.71 10.84 -6.83
N THR A 113 -8.60 9.93 -5.87
CA THR A 113 -9.74 9.22 -5.28
C THR A 113 -10.71 10.21 -4.65
N ALA A 114 -10.21 11.29 -4.05
CA ALA A 114 -11.04 12.35 -3.52
C ALA A 114 -11.73 13.21 -4.59
N ARG A 115 -11.13 13.38 -5.78
CA ARG A 115 -11.80 14.06 -6.91
C ARG A 115 -12.98 13.27 -7.45
N THR A 116 -12.94 11.93 -7.38
CA THR A 116 -14.05 11.07 -7.84
C THR A 116 -15.08 10.79 -6.75
N SER A 117 -14.64 10.63 -5.50
CA SER A 117 -15.49 10.16 -4.39
C SER A 117 -15.87 11.25 -3.37
N GLY A 118 -15.13 12.36 -3.31
CA GLY A 118 -15.22 13.38 -2.26
C GLY A 118 -14.38 13.05 -1.02
N TRP A 119 -13.68 14.05 -0.46
CA TRP A 119 -12.86 13.94 0.75
C TRP A 119 -13.70 13.58 1.97
N LYS A 120 -14.89 14.17 2.11
CA LYS A 120 -15.80 13.86 3.24
C LYS A 120 -16.18 12.38 3.27
N PHE A 121 -16.48 11.81 2.11
CA PHE A 121 -16.87 10.41 1.99
C PHE A 121 -15.72 9.48 2.39
N ILE A 122 -14.49 9.79 1.96
CA ILE A 122 -13.29 9.02 2.32
C ILE A 122 -13.05 9.09 3.84
N TYR A 123 -13.19 10.27 4.45
CA TYR A 123 -13.04 10.46 5.89
C TYR A 123 -14.01 9.56 6.68
N LEU A 124 -15.28 9.54 6.31
CA LEU A 124 -16.29 8.71 6.97
C LEU A 124 -15.95 7.22 6.91
N ARG A 125 -15.39 6.74 5.80
CA ARG A 125 -14.97 5.34 5.64
C ARG A 125 -13.73 5.01 6.46
N LEU A 126 -12.77 5.95 6.53
CA LEU A 126 -11.57 5.82 7.36
C LEU A 126 -11.86 5.89 8.86
N THR A 127 -12.99 6.49 9.26
CA THR A 127 -13.39 6.57 10.67
C THR A 127 -13.76 5.19 11.25
N LYS A 128 -14.26 4.27 10.42
CA LYS A 128 -14.63 2.90 10.81
C LYS A 128 -14.12 1.89 9.76
N PRO A 129 -12.80 1.66 9.70
CA PRO A 129 -12.23 0.75 8.72
C PRO A 129 -12.60 -0.69 9.08
N ARG A 130 -12.85 -1.51 8.05
CA ARG A 130 -13.06 -2.96 8.18
C ARG A 130 -11.93 -3.68 7.46
N VAL A 131 -11.37 -4.69 8.11
CA VAL A 131 -10.21 -5.46 7.66
C VAL A 131 -10.70 -6.90 7.39
N TYR A 132 -10.35 -7.51 6.25
CA TYR A 132 -10.90 -8.81 5.82
C TYR A 132 -9.85 -9.83 5.38
N VAL A 133 -9.51 -10.85 6.17
CA VAL A 133 -8.54 -11.90 5.80
C VAL A 133 -9.20 -13.10 5.14
N TRP A 134 -8.52 -13.78 4.21
CA TRP A 134 -8.96 -15.06 3.61
C TRP A 134 -7.76 -15.94 3.22
N GLY A 135 -7.79 -16.94 2.34
CA GLY A 135 -6.61 -17.75 1.98
C GLY A 135 -6.02 -18.69 3.05
N ASN A 136 -4.71 -18.94 2.98
CA ASN A 136 -4.03 -19.95 3.78
C ASN A 136 -3.96 -19.63 5.28
N GLN A 137 -4.31 -20.60 6.10
CA GLN A 137 -4.29 -20.53 7.58
C GLN A 137 -2.93 -20.80 8.24
N GLY A 138 -1.94 -21.28 7.48
CA GLY A 138 -0.61 -21.62 8.02
C GLY A 138 0.11 -20.44 8.68
N ASN A 139 1.02 -20.72 9.62
CA ASN A 139 1.87 -19.73 10.30
C ASN A 139 1.13 -18.61 11.04
N GLY A 140 -0.17 -18.78 11.36
CA GLY A 140 -0.96 -17.75 12.04
C GLY A 140 -1.26 -16.50 11.20
N ARG A 141 -1.01 -16.55 9.88
CA ARG A 141 -1.08 -15.39 8.98
C ARG A 141 -2.47 -14.76 8.83
N LEU A 142 -3.53 -15.46 9.22
CA LEU A 142 -4.89 -14.91 9.21
C LEU A 142 -5.20 -14.03 10.43
N GLY A 143 -4.43 -14.14 11.52
CA GLY A 143 -4.66 -13.37 12.74
C GLY A 143 -6.00 -13.68 13.44
N LEU A 144 -6.69 -14.76 13.05
CA LEU A 144 -8.01 -15.12 13.57
C LEU A 144 -7.86 -16.13 14.71
N SER A 145 -8.45 -15.84 15.87
CA SER A 145 -8.51 -16.79 16.99
C SER A 145 -9.46 -17.96 16.71
N LYS A 146 -10.48 -17.74 15.87
CA LYS A 146 -11.44 -18.74 15.41
C LYS A 146 -11.52 -18.68 13.90
N LEU A 147 -11.04 -19.74 13.26
CA LEU A 147 -11.07 -19.86 11.81
C LEU A 147 -12.47 -20.30 11.35
N PRO A 148 -13.00 -19.69 10.29
CA PRO A 148 -14.25 -20.15 9.72
C PRO A 148 -14.03 -21.52 9.05
N LYS A 149 -15.08 -22.34 9.04
CA LYS A 149 -15.01 -23.69 8.48
C LYS A 149 -15.22 -23.62 6.97
N ALA A 150 -14.33 -24.26 6.23
CA ALA A 150 -14.45 -24.53 4.80
C ALA A 150 -14.28 -26.03 4.55
N THR A 151 -14.77 -26.50 3.40
CA THR A 151 -14.69 -27.91 2.99
C THR A 151 -13.25 -28.33 2.67
N LEU A 152 -12.50 -27.41 2.07
CA LEU A 152 -11.08 -27.55 1.73
C LEU A 152 -10.19 -26.79 2.73
N PRO A 153 -8.90 -27.14 2.85
CA PRO A 153 -7.98 -26.42 3.73
C PRO A 153 -7.86 -24.94 3.34
N GLY A 154 -7.85 -24.07 4.37
CA GLY A 154 -7.79 -22.62 4.22
C GLY A 154 -9.13 -21.92 4.40
N VAL A 155 -9.17 -20.63 4.09
CA VAL A 155 -10.35 -19.76 4.27
C VAL A 155 -10.67 -19.10 2.92
N PRO A 156 -11.46 -19.71 2.04
CA PRO A 156 -11.61 -19.25 0.67
C PRO A 156 -12.57 -18.07 0.49
N PHE A 157 -13.01 -17.43 1.57
CA PHE A 157 -13.93 -16.31 1.55
C PHE A 157 -13.46 -15.18 2.49
N PRO A 158 -13.70 -13.91 2.12
CA PRO A 158 -13.33 -12.76 2.95
C PRO A 158 -13.94 -12.81 4.34
N THR A 159 -13.10 -12.83 5.37
CA THR A 159 -13.50 -12.93 6.78
C THR A 159 -13.05 -11.70 7.55
N GLU A 160 -13.97 -11.04 8.24
CA GLU A 160 -13.65 -9.81 8.98
C GLU A 160 -12.69 -10.08 10.15
N LEU A 161 -11.51 -9.44 10.11
CA LEU A 161 -10.55 -9.38 11.21
C LEU A 161 -10.84 -8.14 12.05
N ARG A 162 -11.21 -8.33 13.31
CA ARG A 162 -11.53 -7.22 14.23
C ARG A 162 -10.35 -6.91 15.13
N ILE A 163 -9.84 -5.68 15.03
CA ILE A 163 -8.87 -5.11 15.96
C ILE A 163 -9.64 -4.09 16.81
N PRO A 164 -9.97 -4.42 18.08
CA PRO A 164 -10.87 -3.61 18.89
C PRO A 164 -10.30 -2.22 19.17
N GLY A 165 -11.13 -1.18 19.01
CA GLY A 165 -10.79 0.19 19.43
C GLY A 165 -9.77 0.93 18.57
N ARG A 166 -9.36 0.39 17.41
CA ARG A 166 -8.30 0.98 16.58
C ARG A 166 -8.78 1.28 15.16
N ARG A 167 -8.32 2.40 14.58
CA ARG A 167 -8.61 2.75 13.19
C ARG A 167 -7.42 2.41 12.33
N ILE A 168 -7.46 1.23 11.71
CA ILE A 168 -6.40 0.80 10.79
C ILE A 168 -6.39 1.68 9.54
N VAL A 169 -5.25 2.32 9.30
CA VAL A 169 -5.02 3.22 8.17
C VAL A 169 -4.38 2.49 7.00
N SER A 170 -3.48 1.56 7.31
CA SER A 170 -2.63 0.87 6.33
C SER A 170 -2.36 -0.57 6.72
N LEU A 171 -2.13 -1.41 5.71
CA LEU A 171 -1.90 -2.84 5.80
C LEU A 171 -0.82 -3.23 4.80
N VAL A 172 0.08 -4.12 5.20
CA VAL A 172 1.14 -4.67 4.34
C VAL A 172 1.21 -6.17 4.59
N ALA A 173 1.11 -6.93 3.51
CA ALA A 173 1.37 -8.36 3.52
C ALA A 173 2.89 -8.58 3.37
N GLY A 174 3.46 -9.42 4.23
CA GLY A 174 4.78 -10.00 4.04
C GLY A 174 4.68 -11.42 3.51
N GLY A 175 5.81 -12.14 3.50
CA GLY A 175 5.85 -13.55 3.08
C GLY A 175 4.86 -14.44 3.84
N MET A 176 4.99 -14.45 5.17
CA MET A 176 4.20 -15.30 6.07
C MET A 176 3.59 -14.51 7.25
N SER A 177 3.67 -13.18 7.17
CA SER A 177 3.20 -12.24 8.18
C SER A 177 2.40 -11.12 7.54
N PHE A 178 1.67 -10.40 8.37
CA PHE A 178 0.96 -9.19 8.02
C PHE A 178 1.22 -8.12 9.04
N HIS A 179 1.06 -6.90 8.57
CA HIS A 179 1.41 -5.71 9.28
C HIS A 179 0.29 -4.70 9.11
N ALA A 180 -0.17 -4.09 10.20
CA ALA A 180 -1.12 -2.99 10.15
C ALA A 180 -0.55 -1.75 10.84
N LEU A 181 -1.00 -0.58 10.39
CA LEU A 181 -0.78 0.71 11.04
C LEU A 181 -2.13 1.26 11.51
N ASP A 182 -2.19 1.73 12.75
CA ASP A 182 -3.33 2.55 13.19
C ASP A 182 -3.10 4.05 12.95
N ASP A 183 -4.12 4.85 13.23
CA ASP A 183 -4.08 6.30 13.07
C ASP A 183 -3.19 7.01 14.12
N GLU A 184 -2.87 6.32 15.22
CA GLU A 184 -1.94 6.80 16.26
C GLU A 184 -0.46 6.54 15.90
N GLY A 185 -0.18 5.80 14.83
CA GLY A 185 1.18 5.45 14.41
C GLY A 185 1.73 4.18 15.06
N GLN A 186 0.89 3.36 15.68
CA GLN A 186 1.26 2.07 16.28
C GLN A 186 1.22 0.96 15.24
N ILE A 187 2.18 0.04 15.36
CA ILE A 187 2.31 -1.10 14.46
C ILE A 187 1.69 -2.34 15.11
N TYR A 188 0.81 -3.00 14.37
CA TYR A 188 0.31 -4.32 14.70
C TYR A 188 0.87 -5.35 13.73
N VAL A 189 1.21 -6.53 14.23
CA VAL A 189 1.73 -7.64 13.43
C VAL A 189 1.00 -8.93 13.77
N TRP A 190 0.82 -9.79 12.77
CA TRP A 190 0.37 -11.17 12.96
C TRP A 190 1.00 -12.07 11.90
N GLY A 191 0.99 -13.37 12.14
CA GLY A 191 1.73 -14.36 11.35
C GLY A 191 3.18 -14.56 11.83
N THR A 192 4.00 -15.15 10.98
CA THR A 192 5.41 -15.44 11.27
C THR A 192 6.31 -14.66 10.32
N LEU A 193 7.41 -14.10 10.82
CA LEU A 193 8.38 -13.43 9.96
C LEU A 193 9.16 -14.47 9.16
N ASP A 194 9.86 -15.40 9.81
CA ASP A 194 10.48 -16.57 9.17
C ASP A 194 9.70 -17.86 9.45
N GLY A 195 8.72 -18.19 8.61
CA GLY A 195 8.02 -19.47 8.72
C GLY A 195 8.68 -20.63 7.96
N THR A 196 9.96 -20.51 7.55
CA THR A 196 10.75 -21.67 7.06
C THR A 196 11.36 -22.47 8.20
N SER A 197 11.57 -21.81 9.34
CA SER A 197 12.09 -22.38 10.58
C SER A 197 10.95 -22.69 11.57
N PHE A 198 11.25 -23.47 12.61
CA PHE A 198 10.30 -23.81 13.67
C PHE A 198 10.72 -23.18 15.00
N ALA A 199 9.77 -22.56 15.69
CA ALA A 199 9.95 -22.07 17.06
C ALA A 199 8.93 -22.73 18.01
N LEU A 200 9.36 -23.00 19.24
CA LEU A 200 8.51 -23.56 20.28
C LEU A 200 7.57 -22.50 20.87
N ASN A 201 6.51 -22.97 21.52
CA ASN A 201 5.62 -22.09 22.27
C ASN A 201 6.31 -21.44 23.48
N SER A 202 7.32 -22.09 24.05
CA SER A 202 8.18 -21.56 25.12
C SER A 202 9.13 -20.46 24.67
N ASP A 203 9.41 -20.38 23.36
CA ASP A 203 10.31 -19.36 22.82
C ASP A 203 9.60 -18.02 22.78
N GLY A 204 10.32 -16.93 22.99
CA GLY A 204 9.75 -15.61 22.89
C GLY A 204 9.89 -15.01 21.50
N TYR A 205 9.47 -13.75 21.35
CA TYR A 205 9.46 -13.03 20.08
C TYR A 205 10.84 -12.54 19.62
N SER A 206 11.91 -12.89 20.34
CA SER A 206 13.28 -12.80 19.84
C SER A 206 13.56 -13.78 18.70
N GLU A 207 12.84 -14.91 18.65
CA GLU A 207 12.99 -15.90 17.59
C GLU A 207 12.24 -15.48 16.31
N PRO A 208 12.92 -15.45 15.14
CA PRO A 208 12.30 -15.09 13.85
C PRO A 208 11.09 -15.96 13.47
N ALA A 209 11.10 -17.24 13.90
CA ALA A 209 10.07 -18.23 13.59
C ALA A 209 8.87 -18.22 14.52
N LYS A 210 8.85 -17.34 15.53
CA LYS A 210 7.73 -17.24 16.46
C LYS A 210 6.48 -16.69 15.77
N PRO A 211 5.37 -17.46 15.72
CA PRO A 211 4.12 -16.94 15.17
C PRO A 211 3.43 -15.97 16.13
N ALA A 212 2.87 -14.90 15.59
CA ALA A 212 1.90 -14.03 16.23
C ALA A 212 0.48 -14.43 15.76
N PRO A 213 -0.27 -15.27 16.50
CA PRO A 213 -1.51 -15.87 16.00
C PRO A 213 -2.70 -14.90 15.91
N THR A 214 -2.61 -13.76 16.59
CA THR A 214 -3.59 -12.67 16.55
C THR A 214 -2.85 -11.35 16.35
N PRO A 215 -3.52 -10.25 15.96
CA PRO A 215 -2.86 -8.95 15.84
C PRO A 215 -2.25 -8.50 17.17
N MET A 216 -0.92 -8.43 17.20
CA MET A 216 -0.14 -8.01 18.36
C MET A 216 0.52 -6.67 18.12
N ARG A 217 0.53 -5.79 19.12
CA ARG A 217 1.15 -4.46 19.03
C ARG A 217 2.65 -4.54 19.28
N LEU A 218 3.46 -3.90 18.46
CA LEU A 218 4.89 -3.72 18.70
C LEU A 218 5.11 -2.46 19.56
N ALA A 219 5.74 -2.62 20.73
CA ALA A 219 6.08 -1.50 21.61
C ALA A 219 7.38 -0.82 21.14
N LEU A 220 7.27 0.03 20.12
CA LEU A 220 8.40 0.82 19.60
C LEU A 220 8.59 2.12 20.38
N PRO A 221 9.83 2.64 20.50
CA PRO A 221 10.13 3.85 21.27
C PRO A 221 9.52 5.12 20.68
N HIS A 222 9.21 5.12 19.38
CA HIS A 222 8.61 6.25 18.68
C HIS A 222 7.43 5.80 17.80
N PRO A 223 6.36 6.61 17.72
CA PRO A 223 5.23 6.31 16.86
C PRO A 223 5.68 6.38 15.40
N THR A 224 5.49 5.28 14.68
CA THR A 224 5.94 5.17 13.30
C THR A 224 5.03 6.02 12.42
N ARG A 225 5.58 7.09 11.83
CA ARG A 225 4.82 7.84 10.82
C ARG A 225 4.75 7.02 9.55
N SER A 226 3.56 6.52 9.25
CA SER A 226 3.14 6.07 7.92
C SER A 226 3.88 4.86 7.35
N ILE A 227 3.06 3.87 7.04
CA ILE A 227 3.35 2.65 6.34
C ILE A 227 2.58 2.83 5.05
N ARG A 228 3.27 3.07 3.94
CA ARG A 228 2.63 3.11 2.64
C ARG A 228 3.40 2.21 1.73
N TRP A 229 2.76 1.17 1.22
CA TRP A 229 3.05 0.66 -0.11
C TRP A 229 1.78 0.40 -0.89
N GLU A 230 1.93 0.57 -2.20
CA GLU A 230 0.93 0.42 -3.26
C GLU A 230 -0.31 1.30 -3.19
N PHE A 231 -0.21 2.53 -2.68
CA PHE A 231 -1.11 3.61 -3.10
C PHE A 231 -0.54 4.99 -2.75
N HIS A 232 0.20 5.61 -3.66
CA HIS A 232 0.42 7.07 -3.63
C HIS A 232 0.02 7.69 -4.96
N TRP A 233 -1.23 8.17 -4.99
CA TRP A 233 -1.73 9.10 -5.98
C TRP A 233 -0.82 10.34 -6.04
N ASN A 234 -0.29 10.62 -7.23
CA ASN A 234 0.64 11.72 -7.48
C ASN A 234 0.07 13.08 -7.03
N CYS A 235 0.77 13.74 -6.10
CA CYS A 235 0.57 15.14 -5.78
C CYS A 235 1.31 16.00 -6.80
N TYR A 236 0.58 16.49 -7.80
CA TYR A 236 0.95 17.76 -8.45
C TYR A 236 0.46 18.91 -7.55
N CYS A 237 1.17 19.18 -6.45
CA CYS A 237 0.91 20.37 -5.63
C CYS A 237 1.96 21.44 -5.96
N ARG A 238 1.52 22.44 -6.75
CA ARG A 238 2.13 23.77 -6.78
C ARG A 238 1.88 24.43 -5.42
N ARG A 239 2.73 24.17 -4.44
CA ARG A 239 3.20 25.12 -3.42
C ARG A 239 4.03 24.34 -2.40
N ALA A 240 5.13 24.99 -2.05
CA ALA A 240 6.16 24.52 -1.16
C ALA A 240 5.63 24.39 0.28
N ASP A 241 6.49 23.79 1.10
CA ASP A 241 6.53 23.91 2.56
C ASP A 241 5.81 22.81 3.35
N HIS A 242 6.65 21.90 3.87
CA HIS A 242 6.47 20.97 4.99
C HIS A 242 5.90 19.53 4.77
N LEU A 243 6.74 18.59 5.21
CA LEU A 243 6.59 17.16 5.56
C LEU A 243 6.74 16.06 4.48
N PRO A 244 7.76 15.18 4.59
CA PRO A 244 7.87 13.95 3.80
C PRO A 244 6.95 12.84 4.35
N LEU A 245 6.33 12.11 3.43
CA LEU A 245 5.47 10.95 3.66
C LEU A 245 6.32 9.67 3.62
N THR A 246 6.00 8.68 4.45
CA THR A 246 6.88 7.55 4.82
C THR A 246 6.24 6.16 4.52
N TYR A 247 7.06 5.13 4.25
CA TYR A 247 6.73 3.87 3.53
C TYR A 247 7.28 2.60 4.25
N ARG A 248 6.67 1.42 4.05
CA ARG A 248 7.15 0.10 4.57
C ARG A 248 7.04 -1.03 3.58
N SER A 249 8.09 -1.81 3.49
CA SER A 249 8.08 -3.01 2.68
C SER A 249 8.45 -4.22 3.52
N CYS A 250 7.96 -5.36 3.08
CA CYS A 250 8.18 -6.63 3.73
C CYS A 250 8.78 -7.57 2.69
N GLY A 251 9.97 -8.08 3.01
CA GLY A 251 10.55 -9.19 2.28
C GLY A 251 9.87 -10.49 2.69
N ARG A 252 10.47 -11.63 2.30
CA ARG A 252 9.94 -12.94 2.66
C ARG A 252 10.05 -13.21 4.16
N ILE A 253 11.19 -12.83 4.75
CA ILE A 253 11.58 -13.14 6.13
C ILE A 253 12.11 -11.92 6.90
N HIS A 254 11.87 -10.71 6.38
CA HIS A 254 12.21 -9.44 7.04
C HIS A 254 11.18 -8.36 6.71
N ALA A 255 11.18 -7.30 7.50
CA ALA A 255 10.40 -6.11 7.22
C ALA A 255 11.20 -4.86 7.55
N CYS A 256 10.88 -3.75 6.89
CA CYS A 256 11.45 -2.45 7.21
C CYS A 256 10.35 -1.43 7.46
N SER A 257 10.63 -0.51 8.39
CA SER A 257 9.79 0.66 8.63
C SER A 257 10.60 1.93 8.70
N LEU A 258 9.94 3.05 8.44
CA LEU A 258 10.54 4.36 8.57
C LEU A 258 9.71 5.17 9.56
N ASP A 259 10.40 5.80 10.50
CA ASP A 259 9.80 6.55 11.59
C ASP A 259 9.56 8.02 11.22
N ALA A 260 8.81 8.74 12.06
CA ALA A 260 8.57 10.17 11.99
C ALA A 260 9.84 11.02 11.88
N LYS A 261 10.90 10.54 12.54
CA LYS A 261 12.22 11.17 12.57
C LYS A 261 13.11 10.75 11.40
N GLN A 262 12.55 10.11 10.38
CA GLN A 262 13.28 9.58 9.22
C GLN A 262 14.30 8.48 9.59
N ALA A 263 14.07 7.77 10.71
CA ALA A 263 14.89 6.65 11.12
C ALA A 263 14.40 5.35 10.47
N VAL A 264 15.30 4.58 9.84
CA VAL A 264 14.99 3.29 9.22
C VAL A 264 15.15 2.18 10.25
N TRP A 265 14.04 1.50 10.54
CA TRP A 265 13.97 0.33 11.41
C TRP A 265 13.87 -0.94 10.57
N ASN A 266 14.66 -1.94 10.92
CA ASN A 266 14.68 -3.24 10.29
C ASN A 266 14.21 -4.29 11.30
N PHE A 267 13.39 -5.22 10.83
CA PHE A 267 12.84 -6.33 11.61
C PHE A 267 13.29 -7.63 10.98
N LEU A 268 14.15 -8.37 11.69
CA LEU A 268 14.50 -9.77 11.42
C LEU A 268 13.87 -10.74 12.43
N ASN A 269 13.31 -10.18 13.50
CA ASN A 269 12.43 -10.81 14.46
C ASN A 269 11.49 -9.71 15.00
N TRP A 270 10.45 -10.10 15.74
CA TRP A 270 9.47 -9.14 16.25
C TRP A 270 9.95 -8.41 17.51
N GLY A 271 10.77 -9.07 18.32
CA GLY A 271 11.14 -8.60 19.64
C GLY A 271 12.37 -7.69 19.70
N ARG A 272 13.28 -7.75 18.73
CA ARG A 272 14.57 -7.02 18.74
C ARG A 272 14.80 -6.26 17.43
N PRO A 273 13.94 -5.27 17.11
CA PRO A 273 14.14 -4.45 15.93
C PRO A 273 15.41 -3.63 16.05
N PHE A 274 16.06 -3.36 14.92
CA PHE A 274 17.26 -2.53 14.90
C PHE A 274 17.11 -1.31 14.01
N LYS A 275 17.62 -0.20 14.50
CA LYS A 275 17.70 1.05 13.77
C LYS A 275 19.05 1.14 13.10
N MET A 276 19.04 1.39 11.80
CA MET A 276 20.26 1.62 11.05
C MET A 276 20.60 3.11 11.03
N THR A 277 21.78 3.47 11.49
CA THR A 277 22.30 4.84 11.44
C THR A 277 23.41 4.93 10.40
N SER A 278 23.36 5.96 9.55
CA SER A 278 24.40 6.23 8.56
C SER A 278 24.41 7.72 8.23
N HIS A 279 25.59 8.27 7.96
CA HIS A 279 25.73 9.64 7.44
C HIS A 279 24.94 9.86 6.14
N HIS A 280 24.76 8.80 5.34
CA HIS A 280 23.97 8.84 4.10
C HIS A 280 22.47 9.05 4.35
N PHE A 281 21.94 8.56 5.47
CA PHE A 281 20.55 8.76 5.87
C PHE A 281 20.32 10.13 6.49
N SER A 282 21.23 10.60 7.34
CA SER A 282 21.08 11.91 8.00
C SER A 282 21.11 13.10 7.04
N SER A 283 21.78 12.97 5.90
CA SER A 283 21.90 14.01 4.88
C SER A 283 20.76 14.03 3.86
N ARG A 284 19.96 12.96 3.76
CA ARG A 284 18.97 12.78 2.68
C ARG A 284 17.57 12.60 3.25
N SER A 285 16.60 13.34 2.69
CA SER A 285 15.19 13.09 3.01
C SER A 285 14.77 11.78 2.34
N ILE A 286 14.43 10.78 3.16
CA ILE A 286 13.95 9.50 2.70
C ILE A 286 12.49 9.69 2.29
N VAL A 287 12.21 9.31 1.05
CA VAL A 287 10.83 9.17 0.60
C VAL A 287 10.40 7.79 1.00
N GLN A 288 10.96 6.72 0.44
CA GLN A 288 10.33 5.41 0.43
C GLN A 288 11.29 4.27 0.83
N VAL A 289 10.77 3.18 1.43
CA VAL A 289 11.55 2.01 1.90
C VAL A 289 11.02 0.74 1.26
N GLU A 290 11.88 -0.06 0.65
CA GLU A 290 11.62 -1.37 0.07
C GLU A 290 12.34 -2.51 0.75
N CYS A 291 11.78 -3.71 0.66
CA CYS A 291 12.34 -4.97 1.07
C CYS A 291 12.12 -5.93 -0.08
N GLY A 292 13.21 -6.26 -0.77
CA GLY A 292 13.22 -7.35 -1.72
C GLY A 292 13.27 -8.70 -1.00
N TRP A 293 13.74 -9.73 -1.71
CA TRP A 293 13.82 -11.07 -1.14
C TRP A 293 14.95 -11.22 -0.12
N ALA A 294 16.14 -10.74 -0.47
CA ALA A 294 17.34 -10.80 0.37
C ALA A 294 17.90 -9.41 0.75
N PHE A 295 17.35 -8.35 0.16
CA PHE A 295 17.85 -6.98 0.33
C PHE A 295 16.76 -6.04 0.87
N SER A 296 17.20 -4.88 1.34
CA SER A 296 16.34 -3.75 1.66
C SER A 296 16.87 -2.51 0.96
N ALA A 297 15.98 -1.65 0.50
CA ALA A 297 16.29 -0.47 -0.27
C ALA A 297 15.56 0.76 0.25
N VAL A 298 16.11 1.93 -0.01
CA VAL A 298 15.54 3.24 0.33
C VAL A 298 15.64 4.14 -0.88
N LEU A 299 14.54 4.82 -1.19
CA LEU A 299 14.46 5.89 -2.18
C LEU A 299 14.43 7.24 -1.47
N THR A 300 15.29 8.15 -1.90
CA THR A 300 15.38 9.51 -1.36
C THR A 300 14.62 10.52 -2.22
N LYS A 301 14.41 11.72 -1.70
CA LYS A 301 13.70 12.81 -2.41
C LYS A 301 14.46 13.31 -3.65
N SER A 302 15.78 13.16 -3.67
CA SER A 302 16.61 13.44 -4.86
C SER A 302 16.38 12.42 -5.98
N GLY A 303 15.90 11.22 -5.66
CA GLY A 303 15.77 10.10 -6.60
C GLY A 303 16.92 9.09 -6.50
N ASP A 304 17.78 9.21 -5.48
CA ASP A 304 18.84 8.25 -5.22
C ASP A 304 18.28 7.00 -4.54
N VAL A 305 18.87 5.84 -4.84
CA VAL A 305 18.50 4.56 -4.23
C VAL A 305 19.68 4.00 -3.43
N LEU A 306 19.43 3.74 -2.15
CA LEU A 306 20.38 3.14 -1.21
C LEU A 306 19.94 1.70 -0.93
N VAL A 307 20.83 0.72 -0.96
CA VAL A 307 20.52 -0.71 -0.75
C VAL A 307 21.45 -1.31 0.30
N TRP A 308 20.93 -2.24 1.10
CA TRP A 308 21.70 -3.05 2.05
C TRP A 308 21.11 -4.46 2.18
N TRP A 309 21.90 -5.40 2.67
CA TRP A 309 21.52 -6.81 2.79
C TRP A 309 21.59 -7.26 4.25
N PRO A 310 20.44 -7.46 4.93
CA PRO A 310 20.44 -7.87 6.33
C PRO A 310 20.89 -9.32 6.55
N PHE A 311 20.87 -10.15 5.51
CA PHE A 311 21.21 -11.57 5.59
C PHE A 311 22.62 -11.93 5.10
N SER A 312 23.39 -10.96 4.62
CA SER A 312 24.73 -11.19 4.09
C SER A 312 25.76 -10.22 4.64
N GLY A 313 27.04 -10.57 4.46
CA GLY A 313 28.17 -9.72 4.75
C GLY A 313 28.26 -9.29 6.22
N ARG A 314 28.82 -8.11 6.43
CA ARG A 314 29.13 -7.55 7.76
C ARG A 314 27.89 -7.32 8.63
N LEU A 315 26.76 -6.97 8.01
CA LEU A 315 25.53 -6.69 8.75
C LEU A 315 24.97 -7.96 9.39
N LYS A 316 25.07 -9.11 8.71
CA LYS A 316 24.67 -10.40 9.28
C LYS A 316 25.55 -10.83 10.45
N GLU A 317 26.87 -10.69 10.32
CA GLU A 317 27.83 -11.01 11.39
C GLU A 317 27.55 -10.18 12.65
N ARG A 318 27.40 -8.85 12.49
CA ARG A 318 27.05 -7.96 13.59
C ARG A 318 25.69 -8.25 14.22
N PHE A 319 24.72 -8.63 13.40
CA PHE A 319 23.41 -9.05 13.89
C PHE A 319 23.53 -10.29 14.78
N ASP A 320 24.24 -11.33 14.32
CA ASP A 320 24.41 -12.58 15.05
C ASP A 320 25.17 -12.39 16.36
N GLU A 321 26.26 -11.61 16.33
CA GLU A 321 27.02 -11.24 17.52
C GLU A 321 26.16 -10.54 18.56
N LYS A 322 25.33 -9.58 18.11
CA LYS A 322 24.45 -8.82 18.99
C LYS A 322 23.31 -9.66 19.55
N MET A 323 22.75 -10.57 18.76
CA MET A 323 21.74 -11.52 19.25
C MET A 323 22.34 -12.43 20.33
N ALA A 324 23.54 -12.99 20.10
CA ALA A 324 24.22 -13.83 21.07
C ALA A 324 24.59 -13.08 22.36
N GLU A 325 24.95 -11.80 22.27
CA GLU A 325 25.15 -10.92 23.44
C GLU A 325 23.85 -10.75 24.23
N MET A 326 22.75 -10.42 23.55
CA MET A 326 21.45 -10.24 24.20
C MET A 326 20.90 -11.52 24.83
N ASP A 327 21.24 -12.69 24.28
CA ASP A 327 20.84 -13.99 24.84
C ASP A 327 21.65 -14.35 26.08
N ARG A 328 22.93 -13.96 26.16
CA ARG A 328 23.77 -14.14 27.35
C ARG A 328 23.33 -13.28 28.53
N ASP A 329 22.73 -12.11 28.26
CA ASP A 329 22.21 -11.19 29.29
C ASP A 329 20.93 -11.68 30.00
N GLY A 330 20.42 -12.88 29.68
CA GLY A 330 19.59 -13.67 30.59
C GLY A 330 18.09 -13.37 30.69
N ASP A 331 17.54 -12.28 30.13
CA ASP A 331 16.09 -11.97 30.27
C ASP A 331 15.44 -11.28 29.05
N LYS A 332 16.04 -11.44 27.86
CA LYS A 332 15.63 -10.71 26.65
C LYS A 332 14.90 -11.58 25.62
N LYS A 333 14.28 -12.69 26.02
CA LYS A 333 13.52 -13.55 25.09
C LYS A 333 12.26 -12.86 24.55
N VAL A 334 11.87 -11.70 25.10
CA VAL A 334 10.69 -10.91 24.71
C VAL A 334 9.42 -11.77 24.72
N LEU A 335 8.84 -11.93 25.90
CA LEU A 335 7.56 -12.59 26.06
C LEU A 335 6.41 -11.59 25.87
N PRO A 336 5.25 -12.03 25.35
CA PRO A 336 4.11 -11.14 25.18
C PRO A 336 3.54 -10.73 26.53
N ILE A 337 3.15 -9.46 26.63
CA ILE A 337 2.42 -8.92 27.79
C ILE A 337 0.92 -9.19 27.61
N GLU A 338 0.16 -9.27 28.71
CA GLU A 338 -1.28 -9.61 28.78
C GLU A 338 -2.17 -8.86 27.76
N ASP A 339 -1.75 -7.68 27.27
CA ASP A 339 -2.45 -6.86 26.26
C ASP A 339 -2.08 -7.17 24.80
N ASN A 340 -1.66 -8.39 24.45
CA ASN A 340 -1.16 -8.75 23.11
C ASN A 340 -0.08 -7.76 22.61
N THR A 341 0.76 -7.26 23.51
CA THR A 341 1.83 -6.33 23.18
C THR A 341 3.17 -7.07 23.26
N ILE A 342 3.98 -6.92 22.21
CA ILE A 342 5.36 -7.43 22.15
C ILE A 342 6.28 -6.30 22.64
N PRO A 343 6.94 -6.45 23.81
CA PRO A 343 7.87 -5.45 24.33
C PRO A 343 9.16 -5.48 23.50
N CYS A 344 9.25 -4.62 22.48
CA CYS A 344 10.44 -4.57 21.64
C CYS A 344 11.65 -4.05 22.44
N ILE A 345 12.80 -4.68 22.24
CA ILE A 345 14.10 -4.26 22.75
C ILE A 345 14.89 -3.70 21.55
N PRO A 346 14.77 -2.40 21.25
CA PRO A 346 15.45 -1.81 20.11
C PRO A 346 16.95 -1.72 20.34
N TRP A 347 17.73 -1.81 19.26
CA TRP A 347 19.16 -1.52 19.26
C TRP A 347 19.57 -0.77 18.00
N GLU A 348 20.77 -0.21 18.00
CA GLU A 348 21.28 0.61 16.89
C GLU A 348 22.52 -0.03 16.26
N VAL A 349 22.62 0.07 14.94
CA VAL A 349 23.78 -0.38 14.17
C VAL A 349 24.21 0.70 13.19
N GLU A 350 25.51 1.00 13.18
CA GLU A 350 26.10 1.91 12.20
C GLU A 350 26.58 1.12 10.99
N GLU A 351 25.90 1.31 9.85
CA GLU A 351 26.27 0.68 8.58
C GLU A 351 26.23 1.66 7.41
N HIS A 352 26.98 1.32 6.37
CA HIS A 352 27.08 2.12 5.15
C HIS A 352 26.30 1.44 4.03
N PRO A 353 25.10 1.92 3.68
CA PRO A 353 24.34 1.36 2.58
C PRO A 353 25.02 1.67 1.23
N THR A 354 24.87 0.76 0.28
CA THR A 354 25.41 0.91 -1.07
C THR A 354 24.51 1.83 -1.89
N LEU A 355 25.10 2.87 -2.50
CA LEU A 355 24.40 3.76 -3.42
C LEU A 355 24.36 3.15 -4.83
N LEU A 356 23.16 3.02 -5.41
CA LEU A 356 23.00 2.55 -6.78
C LEU A 356 23.48 3.60 -7.80
N PRO A 357 23.95 3.17 -8.99
CA PRO A 357 24.41 4.08 -10.02
C PRO A 357 23.28 5.02 -10.49
N PRO A 358 23.63 6.20 -11.06
CA PRO A 358 22.66 7.15 -11.58
C PRO A 358 21.89 6.56 -12.78
N LEU A 359 20.77 7.20 -13.09
CA LEU A 359 19.91 6.80 -14.21
C LEU A 359 20.63 6.92 -15.56
N PRO A 360 20.37 6.01 -16.51
CA PRO A 360 20.86 6.12 -17.88
C PRO A 360 20.17 7.29 -18.60
N PRO A 361 20.66 7.73 -19.76
CA PRO A 361 19.93 8.69 -20.59
C PRO A 361 18.57 8.11 -21.01
N LEU A 362 17.49 8.84 -20.72
CA LEU A 362 16.11 8.41 -20.97
C LEU A 362 15.45 9.27 -22.06
N PRO A 363 14.52 8.71 -22.84
CA PRO A 363 13.75 9.48 -23.80
C PRO A 363 12.86 10.51 -23.09
N ASP A 364 12.51 11.60 -23.77
CA ASP A 364 11.55 12.58 -23.25
C ASP A 364 10.16 12.35 -23.86
N PHE A 365 9.18 12.07 -22.99
CA PHE A 365 7.79 11.83 -23.40
C PHE A 365 6.89 13.06 -23.36
N SER A 366 7.35 14.18 -22.80
CA SER A 366 6.52 15.36 -22.58
C SER A 366 6.61 16.34 -23.74
N GLU A 367 5.47 16.68 -24.36
CA GLU A 367 5.35 17.82 -25.28
C GLU A 367 5.56 19.16 -24.55
N GLU A 368 5.26 19.20 -23.24
CA GLU A 368 5.62 20.32 -22.37
C GLU A 368 7.05 20.13 -21.86
N LYS A 369 7.98 21.00 -22.26
CA LYS A 369 9.32 21.11 -21.66
C LYS A 369 9.19 21.47 -20.18
N SER A 370 8.98 20.47 -19.33
CA SER A 370 9.12 20.62 -17.89
C SER A 370 10.61 20.59 -17.58
N ASP A 371 11.19 21.72 -17.19
CA ASP A 371 12.59 21.90 -16.72
C ASP A 371 12.97 21.06 -15.47
N LYS A 372 12.11 20.14 -15.05
CA LYS A 372 12.37 19.24 -13.93
C LYS A 372 13.20 18.06 -14.42
N GLU A 373 14.37 17.91 -13.81
CA GLU A 373 15.25 16.75 -13.96
C GLU A 373 14.49 15.43 -13.78
N THR A 374 14.83 14.44 -14.60
CA THR A 374 14.23 13.10 -14.52
C THR A 374 14.75 12.40 -13.28
N ARG A 375 13.85 11.98 -12.39
CA ARG A 375 14.22 11.30 -11.15
C ARG A 375 13.27 10.16 -10.82
N LEU A 376 13.75 9.19 -10.05
CA LEU A 376 12.93 8.13 -9.49
C LEU A 376 11.94 8.70 -8.46
N ILE A 377 10.69 8.24 -8.55
CA ILE A 377 9.61 8.61 -7.64
C ILE A 377 9.08 7.41 -6.86
N GLN A 378 9.30 6.20 -7.38
CA GLN A 378 8.86 4.96 -6.78
C GLN A 378 9.84 3.86 -7.20
N ILE A 379 10.23 3.01 -6.27
CA ILE A 379 10.91 1.73 -6.51
C ILE A 379 9.92 0.57 -6.26
N ALA A 380 10.27 -0.69 -6.51
CA ALA A 380 9.54 -1.88 -6.06
C ALA A 380 10.45 -3.11 -6.15
N GLY A 381 10.64 -3.85 -5.07
CA GLY A 381 11.57 -4.98 -5.00
C GLY A 381 10.91 -6.33 -5.30
N TYR A 382 11.58 -7.20 -6.06
CA TYR A 382 11.14 -8.59 -6.28
C TYR A 382 12.35 -9.48 -6.55
N GLU A 383 12.40 -10.66 -5.92
CA GLU A 383 13.59 -11.53 -5.91
C GLU A 383 14.88 -10.70 -5.66
N ASP A 384 15.81 -10.76 -6.61
CA ASP A 384 17.09 -10.01 -6.64
C ASP A 384 17.05 -8.83 -7.62
N HIS A 385 15.86 -8.33 -7.95
CA HIS A 385 15.62 -7.25 -8.89
C HIS A 385 14.86 -6.09 -8.24
N LEU A 386 15.03 -4.91 -8.81
CA LEU A 386 14.33 -3.70 -8.39
C LEU A 386 13.73 -3.00 -9.61
N ILE A 387 12.44 -2.70 -9.56
CA ILE A 387 11.79 -1.85 -10.56
C ILE A 387 11.83 -0.40 -10.07
N GLY A 388 12.19 0.52 -10.95
CA GLY A 388 12.13 1.95 -10.73
C GLY A 388 11.10 2.62 -11.65
N LEU A 389 10.34 3.56 -11.10
CA LEU A 389 9.44 4.44 -11.85
C LEU A 389 9.93 5.88 -11.71
N THR A 390 10.00 6.59 -12.83
CA THR A 390 10.39 8.01 -12.86
C THR A 390 9.19 8.96 -12.85
N ASN A 391 9.43 10.23 -12.50
CA ASN A 391 8.44 11.31 -12.57
C ASN A 391 7.78 11.50 -13.96
N LYS A 392 8.49 11.12 -15.03
CA LYS A 392 8.03 11.18 -16.42
C LYS A 392 7.28 9.91 -16.87
N GLY A 393 7.28 8.83 -16.08
CA GLY A 393 6.57 7.59 -16.38
C GLY A 393 7.44 6.50 -17.04
N HIS A 394 8.76 6.64 -17.02
CA HIS A 394 9.68 5.58 -17.44
C HIS A 394 9.74 4.47 -16.40
N VAL A 395 9.64 3.22 -16.88
CA VAL A 395 9.86 2.00 -16.10
C VAL A 395 11.28 1.50 -16.35
N LEU A 396 12.01 1.27 -15.27
CA LEU A 396 13.39 0.84 -15.24
C LEU A 396 13.50 -0.45 -14.42
N LEU A 397 14.38 -1.34 -14.85
CA LEU A 397 14.75 -2.56 -14.15
C LEU A 397 16.20 -2.44 -13.70
N PHE A 398 16.47 -2.72 -12.43
CA PHE A 398 17.81 -2.95 -11.92
C PHE A 398 17.91 -4.41 -11.54
N ASP A 399 18.86 -5.12 -12.15
CA ASP A 399 19.16 -6.52 -11.86
C ASP A 399 20.34 -6.64 -10.89
N SER A 400 20.66 -7.86 -10.46
CA SER A 400 21.89 -8.19 -9.73
C SER A 400 21.96 -7.73 -8.26
N LEU A 401 20.82 -7.74 -7.53
CA LEU A 401 20.77 -7.43 -6.09
C LEU A 401 20.87 -8.67 -5.17
N GLY A 402 21.44 -9.77 -5.66
CA GLY A 402 21.60 -11.01 -4.86
C GLY A 402 22.59 -10.89 -3.70
N GLY A 403 23.51 -9.91 -3.71
CA GLY A 403 24.42 -9.64 -2.60
C GLY A 403 25.34 -8.43 -2.81
N ASP A 404 26.17 -8.16 -1.80
CA ASP A 404 27.07 -6.98 -1.75
C ASP A 404 28.06 -6.91 -2.93
N THR A 405 28.48 -8.05 -3.48
CA THR A 405 29.41 -8.11 -4.61
C THR A 405 28.70 -8.03 -5.95
N SER A 406 27.48 -8.54 -6.06
CA SER A 406 26.74 -8.59 -7.33
C SER A 406 26.25 -7.21 -7.77
N VAL A 407 25.95 -6.32 -6.82
CA VAL A 407 25.46 -4.96 -7.09
C VAL A 407 26.44 -4.13 -7.92
N GLN A 408 27.75 -4.41 -7.85
CA GLN A 408 28.78 -3.68 -8.60
C GLN A 408 28.62 -3.85 -10.12
N ASN A 409 28.05 -4.98 -10.56
CA ASN A 409 27.79 -5.27 -11.97
C ASN A 409 26.38 -4.83 -12.41
N GLY A 410 25.51 -4.49 -11.46
CA GLY A 410 24.13 -4.12 -11.72
C GLY A 410 24.02 -2.77 -12.43
N ARG A 411 23.11 -2.69 -13.39
CA ARG A 411 22.80 -1.44 -14.11
C ARG A 411 21.32 -1.26 -14.30
N TRP A 412 20.90 0.00 -14.39
CA TRP A 412 19.55 0.36 -14.77
C TRP A 412 19.31 0.07 -16.26
N THR A 413 18.38 -0.84 -16.54
CA THR A 413 17.89 -1.18 -17.87
C THR A 413 16.52 -0.56 -18.08
N TYR A 414 16.39 0.26 -19.12
CA TYR A 414 15.12 0.88 -19.47
C TYR A 414 14.20 -0.09 -20.22
N LEU A 415 12.91 -0.10 -19.85
CA LEU A 415 11.89 -0.97 -20.44
C LEU A 415 10.96 -0.17 -21.37
N PRO A 416 11.30 -0.06 -22.68
CA PRO A 416 10.53 0.76 -23.61
C PRO A 416 9.12 0.21 -23.85
N LYS A 417 8.96 -1.12 -23.91
CA LYS A 417 7.66 -1.77 -24.14
C LYS A 417 6.67 -1.62 -22.98
N PHE A 418 7.14 -1.15 -21.83
CA PHE A 418 6.32 -0.82 -20.66
C PHE A 418 6.02 0.67 -20.53
N SER A 419 6.78 1.52 -21.23
CA SER A 419 6.76 2.98 -21.06
C SER A 419 6.20 3.72 -22.28
N GLU A 420 6.45 3.20 -23.49
CA GLU A 420 6.09 3.87 -24.75
C GLU A 420 4.73 3.45 -25.29
N LEU A 421 3.84 4.42 -25.49
CA LEU A 421 2.49 4.20 -26.01
C LEU A 421 2.48 3.52 -27.39
N ALA A 422 3.38 3.90 -28.30
CA ALA A 422 3.44 3.34 -29.65
C ALA A 422 3.75 1.84 -29.63
N LYS A 423 4.72 1.42 -28.81
CA LYS A 423 5.11 0.01 -28.66
C LYS A 423 4.02 -0.80 -28.00
N VAL A 424 3.37 -0.26 -26.97
CA VAL A 424 2.25 -0.92 -26.29
C VAL A 424 1.06 -1.12 -27.22
N ARG A 425 0.72 -0.13 -28.05
CA ARG A 425 -0.38 -0.25 -29.03
C ARG A 425 -0.12 -1.32 -30.09
N SER A 426 1.14 -1.59 -30.41
CA SER A 426 1.53 -2.63 -31.37
C SER A 426 1.40 -4.06 -30.81
N HIS A 427 1.05 -4.21 -29.53
CA HIS A 427 0.91 -5.52 -28.90
C HIS A 427 -0.21 -6.36 -29.55
N PRO A 428 -0.01 -7.67 -29.77
CA PRO A 428 -0.99 -8.57 -30.40
C PRO A 428 -2.38 -8.55 -29.75
N THR A 429 -2.44 -8.35 -28.43
CA THR A 429 -3.71 -8.27 -27.68
C THR A 429 -4.62 -7.14 -28.17
N PHE A 430 -4.07 -5.99 -28.54
CA PHE A 430 -4.83 -4.87 -29.09
C PHE A 430 -5.06 -5.04 -30.60
N ALA A 431 -4.10 -5.62 -31.32
CA ALA A 431 -4.24 -5.90 -32.75
C ALA A 431 -5.37 -6.89 -33.06
N ASN A 432 -5.60 -7.87 -32.18
CA ASN A 432 -6.64 -8.88 -32.32
C ASN A 432 -8.03 -8.42 -31.81
N ASN A 433 -8.24 -7.12 -31.57
CA ASN A 433 -9.48 -6.54 -31.02
C ASN A 433 -9.97 -7.17 -29.70
N LYS A 434 -9.10 -7.85 -28.94
CA LYS A 434 -9.47 -8.42 -27.63
C LYS A 434 -9.62 -7.34 -26.55
N ALA A 435 -8.91 -6.22 -26.69
CA ALA A 435 -9.00 -5.06 -25.82
C ALA A 435 -8.89 -3.76 -26.63
N THR A 436 -9.44 -2.68 -26.10
CA THR A 436 -9.31 -1.35 -26.71
C THR A 436 -7.94 -0.75 -26.37
N PRO A 437 -7.18 -0.27 -27.36
CA PRO A 437 -5.87 0.34 -27.10
C PRO A 437 -6.02 1.66 -26.32
N PRO A 438 -5.09 1.97 -25.42
CA PRO A 438 -5.13 3.22 -24.65
C PRO A 438 -4.94 4.45 -25.56
N ALA A 439 -5.72 5.52 -25.32
CA ALA A 439 -5.64 6.78 -26.07
C ALA A 439 -4.41 7.62 -25.67
N LYS A 440 -4.10 7.63 -24.37
CA LYS A 440 -2.91 8.24 -23.77
C LYS A 440 -2.39 7.27 -22.71
N MET A 441 -1.08 7.26 -22.50
CA MET A 441 -0.46 6.38 -21.51
C MET A 441 0.64 7.12 -20.76
N LYS A 442 0.54 7.04 -19.43
CA LYS A 442 1.62 7.39 -18.51
C LYS A 442 1.58 6.38 -17.37
N ILE A 443 2.66 5.63 -17.17
CA ILE A 443 2.75 4.75 -16.01
C ILE A 443 2.81 5.62 -14.74
N THR A 444 1.93 5.29 -13.80
CA THR A 444 1.79 6.04 -12.55
C THR A 444 2.26 5.25 -11.35
N HIS A 445 2.24 3.92 -11.45
CA HIS A 445 2.54 3.02 -10.35
C HIS A 445 3.27 1.78 -10.86
N VAL A 446 4.16 1.29 -10.02
CA VAL A 446 4.82 -0.01 -10.17
C VAL A 446 4.62 -0.83 -8.90
N SER A 447 4.50 -2.13 -9.09
CA SER A 447 4.24 -3.13 -8.08
C SER A 447 5.12 -4.32 -8.40
N ALA A 448 5.80 -4.90 -7.43
CA ALA A 448 6.66 -6.05 -7.69
C ALA A 448 6.65 -6.98 -6.49
N HIS A 449 6.56 -8.29 -6.77
CA HIS A 449 6.58 -9.30 -5.73
C HIS A 449 6.98 -10.67 -6.31
N PHE A 450 7.77 -11.41 -5.54
CA PHE A 450 8.34 -12.71 -5.92
C PHE A 450 9.00 -12.69 -7.31
N ARG A 451 8.35 -13.27 -8.33
CA ARG A 451 8.89 -13.44 -9.69
C ARG A 451 8.22 -12.52 -10.71
N HIS A 452 7.33 -11.64 -10.28
CA HIS A 452 6.50 -10.82 -11.15
C HIS A 452 6.53 -9.36 -10.74
N PHE A 453 6.38 -8.49 -11.73
CA PHE A 453 6.12 -7.08 -11.50
C PHE A 453 5.00 -6.61 -12.43
N ILE A 454 4.32 -5.55 -12.01
CA ILE A 454 3.26 -4.90 -12.77
C ILE A 454 3.54 -3.41 -12.82
N ALA A 455 3.46 -2.85 -14.01
CA ALA A 455 3.43 -1.42 -14.25
C ALA A 455 2.02 -1.02 -14.69
N TYR A 456 1.41 -0.04 -14.01
CA TYR A 456 0.05 0.36 -14.31
C TYR A 456 -0.21 1.87 -14.29
N SER A 457 -1.21 2.26 -15.05
CA SER A 457 -1.71 3.64 -15.13
C SER A 457 -3.06 3.78 -14.43
N THR A 458 -3.22 4.84 -13.65
CA THR A 458 -4.39 5.10 -12.80
C THR A 458 -5.18 6.32 -13.29
N GLU A 459 -5.72 6.25 -14.51
CA GLU A 459 -6.61 7.28 -15.08
C GLU A 459 -7.66 6.63 -16.01
N GLY A 460 -8.48 7.42 -16.71
CA GLY A 460 -9.62 6.92 -17.51
C GLY A 460 -9.29 5.86 -18.58
N SER A 461 -8.02 5.73 -18.99
CA SER A 461 -7.51 4.62 -19.82
C SER A 461 -6.50 3.80 -19.01
N SER A 462 -6.97 3.17 -17.93
CA SER A 462 -6.10 2.36 -17.08
C SER A 462 -5.50 1.21 -17.87
N ILE A 463 -4.18 1.09 -17.86
CA ILE A 463 -3.45 -0.01 -18.46
C ILE A 463 -2.73 -0.79 -17.37
N VAL A 464 -2.74 -2.10 -17.49
CA VAL A 464 -2.01 -3.01 -16.59
C VAL A 464 -1.08 -3.86 -17.43
N LEU A 465 0.23 -3.71 -17.21
CA LEU A 465 1.29 -4.42 -17.93
C LEU A 465 2.07 -5.27 -16.95
N MET A 466 2.13 -6.57 -17.22
CA MET A 466 2.79 -7.55 -16.35
C MET A 466 4.11 -8.01 -16.95
N GLY A 467 5.14 -8.08 -16.10
CA GLY A 467 6.44 -8.63 -16.41
C GLY A 467 6.84 -9.70 -15.40
N ASN A 468 7.94 -10.37 -15.70
CA ASN A 468 8.53 -11.45 -14.91
C ASN A 468 10.06 -11.27 -14.82
N LEU A 469 10.74 -12.20 -14.16
CA LEU A 469 12.21 -12.18 -14.01
C LEU A 469 12.99 -12.29 -15.33
N GLU A 470 12.39 -12.85 -16.37
CA GLU A 470 13.03 -13.00 -17.68
C GLU A 470 12.81 -11.76 -18.56
N THR A 471 12.16 -10.73 -18.03
CA THR A 471 11.80 -9.54 -18.80
C THR A 471 13.04 -8.73 -19.14
N THR A 472 13.22 -8.51 -20.44
CA THR A 472 14.28 -7.67 -21.02
C THR A 472 13.68 -6.47 -21.75
N SER A 473 14.52 -5.54 -22.23
CA SER A 473 14.07 -4.37 -23.01
C SER A 473 13.26 -4.73 -24.26
N GLU A 474 13.53 -5.90 -24.84
CA GLU A 474 12.90 -6.40 -26.06
C GLU A 474 11.69 -7.31 -25.81
N MET A 475 11.40 -7.71 -24.56
CA MET A 475 10.28 -8.59 -24.28
C MET A 475 8.96 -7.83 -24.21
N GLN A 476 7.89 -8.40 -24.77
CA GLN A 476 6.56 -7.80 -24.65
C GLN A 476 5.96 -8.08 -23.27
N PRO A 477 5.30 -7.09 -22.64
CA PRO A 477 4.58 -7.32 -21.39
C PRO A 477 3.43 -8.31 -21.60
N GLN A 478 3.13 -9.12 -20.59
CA GLN A 478 1.88 -9.86 -20.56
C GLN A 478 0.72 -8.89 -20.30
N ILE A 479 -0.31 -8.98 -21.14
CA ILE A 479 -1.51 -8.12 -21.07
C ILE A 479 -2.74 -9.01 -20.89
N ILE A 480 -3.45 -8.81 -19.77
CA ILE A 480 -4.75 -9.41 -19.50
C ILE A 480 -5.82 -8.47 -20.07
N PRO A 481 -6.56 -8.87 -21.13
CA PRO A 481 -7.56 -8.02 -21.79
C PRO A 481 -8.60 -7.43 -20.84
N GLU A 482 -9.04 -8.23 -19.88
CA GLU A 482 -10.12 -7.95 -18.93
C GLU A 482 -9.78 -6.82 -17.97
N LEU A 483 -8.48 -6.55 -17.73
CA LEU A 483 -8.02 -5.48 -16.85
C LEU A 483 -7.87 -4.13 -17.56
N GLN A 484 -7.89 -4.11 -18.90
CA GLN A 484 -7.62 -2.91 -19.67
C GLN A 484 -8.84 -1.99 -19.71
N ASN A 485 -8.61 -0.69 -19.53
CA ASN A 485 -9.64 0.36 -19.49
C ASN A 485 -10.75 0.14 -18.45
N GLN A 486 -10.49 -0.64 -17.40
CA GLN A 486 -11.45 -0.88 -16.29
C GLN A 486 -11.36 0.12 -15.14
N SER A 487 -10.68 1.25 -15.35
CA SER A 487 -10.41 2.25 -14.29
C SER A 487 -9.76 1.61 -13.06
N ILE A 488 -8.74 0.79 -13.28
CA ILE A 488 -7.95 0.17 -12.23
C ILE A 488 -7.24 1.26 -11.42
N ILE A 489 -7.42 1.20 -10.10
CA ILE A 489 -6.80 2.12 -9.14
C ILE A 489 -5.68 1.44 -8.36
N SER A 490 -5.76 0.12 -8.13
CA SER A 490 -4.74 -0.68 -7.45
C SER A 490 -4.48 -1.96 -8.20
N VAL A 491 -3.25 -2.44 -8.14
CA VAL A 491 -2.92 -3.84 -8.40
C VAL A 491 -2.02 -4.33 -7.26
N VAL A 492 -2.25 -5.54 -6.79
CA VAL A 492 -1.50 -6.24 -5.73
C VAL A 492 -1.02 -7.58 -6.25
N LEU A 493 0.14 -8.03 -5.76
CA LEU A 493 0.83 -9.22 -6.22
C LEU A 493 1.18 -10.13 -5.04
N GLY A 494 0.73 -11.39 -5.11
CA GLY A 494 1.23 -12.48 -4.29
C GLY A 494 2.31 -13.29 -5.01
N ASP A 495 2.62 -14.50 -4.53
CA ASP A 495 3.60 -15.39 -5.21
C ASP A 495 3.05 -15.88 -6.55
N TYR A 496 1.81 -16.39 -6.53
CA TYR A 496 1.16 -17.01 -7.68
C TYR A 496 -0.28 -16.56 -7.86
N HIS A 497 -0.71 -15.53 -7.12
CA HIS A 497 -2.04 -14.97 -7.20
C HIS A 497 -1.92 -13.44 -7.21
N TYR A 498 -2.94 -12.79 -7.75
CA TYR A 498 -2.90 -11.37 -8.04
C TYR A 498 -4.28 -10.76 -7.79
N GLY A 499 -4.30 -9.47 -7.49
CA GLY A 499 -5.53 -8.74 -7.24
C GLY A 499 -5.52 -7.37 -7.92
N ALA A 500 -6.67 -6.90 -8.36
CA ALA A 500 -6.84 -5.55 -8.89
C ALA A 500 -8.12 -4.92 -8.37
N LEU A 501 -8.03 -3.64 -8.00
CA LEU A 501 -9.15 -2.85 -7.52
C LEU A 501 -9.55 -1.83 -8.56
N THR A 502 -10.82 -1.84 -8.94
CA THR A 502 -11.41 -0.83 -9.83
C THR A 502 -11.87 0.40 -9.04
N SER A 503 -11.96 1.56 -9.70
CA SER A 503 -12.53 2.80 -9.12
C SER A 503 -13.98 2.65 -8.65
N THR A 504 -14.70 1.64 -9.15
CA THR A 504 -16.09 1.32 -8.75
C THR A 504 -16.19 0.52 -7.45
N GLY A 505 -15.06 0.00 -6.95
CA GLY A 505 -14.99 -0.84 -5.77
C GLY A 505 -15.10 -2.34 -6.04
N LYS A 506 -15.11 -2.77 -7.31
CA LYS A 506 -14.97 -4.18 -7.65
C LYS A 506 -13.53 -4.62 -7.45
N LEU A 507 -13.36 -5.74 -6.76
CA LEU A 507 -12.12 -6.49 -6.64
C LEU A 507 -12.12 -7.62 -7.67
N LEU A 508 -11.04 -7.72 -8.43
CA LEU A 508 -10.74 -8.80 -9.35
C LEU A 508 -9.56 -9.58 -8.77
N THR A 509 -9.64 -10.90 -8.73
CA THR A 509 -8.55 -11.78 -8.28
C THR A 509 -8.32 -12.88 -9.32
N TRP A 510 -7.07 -13.21 -9.58
CA TRP A 510 -6.69 -14.25 -10.55
C TRP A 510 -5.38 -14.93 -10.14
N GLY A 511 -5.03 -16.03 -10.81
CA GLY A 511 -3.90 -16.89 -10.49
C GLY A 511 -4.29 -18.15 -9.70
N ALA A 512 -3.37 -18.65 -8.89
CA ALA A 512 -3.51 -19.90 -8.16
C ALA A 512 -4.49 -19.79 -6.99
N PHE A 513 -5.32 -20.83 -6.79
CA PHE A 513 -6.28 -20.89 -5.68
C PHE A 513 -5.61 -20.82 -4.31
N SER A 514 -4.49 -21.51 -4.11
CA SER A 514 -3.59 -21.23 -2.99
C SER A 514 -4.32 -21.29 -1.62
N ASN A 515 -5.02 -22.39 -1.33
CA ASN A 515 -5.86 -22.55 -0.12
C ASN A 515 -6.86 -21.40 0.10
N GLY A 516 -7.40 -20.82 -0.97
CA GLY A 516 -8.43 -19.78 -0.91
C GLY A 516 -7.96 -18.36 -1.11
N ALA A 517 -6.73 -18.13 -1.57
CA ALA A 517 -6.11 -16.81 -1.81
C ALA A 517 -6.95 -15.87 -2.67
N LEU A 518 -7.75 -16.42 -3.57
CA LEU A 518 -8.58 -15.65 -4.50
C LEU A 518 -9.85 -15.09 -3.84
N GLY A 519 -10.28 -15.62 -2.69
CA GLY A 519 -11.45 -15.12 -1.97
C GLY A 519 -12.79 -15.32 -2.70
N LEU A 520 -12.88 -16.28 -3.62
CA LEU A 520 -14.04 -16.51 -4.50
C LEU A 520 -15.15 -17.36 -3.87
N GLY A 521 -14.98 -17.83 -2.63
CA GLY A 521 -15.89 -18.78 -1.98
C GLY A 521 -15.35 -20.21 -1.98
N ASP A 522 -16.04 -21.11 -1.29
CA ASP A 522 -15.63 -22.51 -1.18
C ASP A 522 -15.73 -23.22 -2.55
N PRO A 523 -14.62 -23.74 -3.10
CA PRO A 523 -14.64 -24.44 -4.39
C PRO A 523 -15.58 -25.64 -4.46
N ALA A 524 -15.94 -26.23 -3.33
CA ALA A 524 -16.91 -27.33 -3.26
C ALA A 524 -18.34 -26.85 -3.57
N ASP A 525 -18.67 -25.62 -3.19
CA ASP A 525 -20.01 -25.03 -3.36
C ASP A 525 -20.16 -24.29 -4.69
N LEU A 526 -19.05 -23.97 -5.36
CA LEU A 526 -19.05 -23.29 -6.65
C LEU A 526 -19.51 -24.22 -7.78
N PRO A 527 -20.24 -23.70 -8.78
CA PRO A 527 -20.56 -24.45 -9.99
C PRO A 527 -19.30 -24.96 -10.69
N VAL A 528 -19.37 -26.18 -11.25
CA VAL A 528 -18.28 -26.74 -12.05
C VAL A 528 -17.97 -25.82 -13.24
N GLY A 529 -16.70 -25.50 -13.44
CA GLY A 529 -16.24 -24.57 -14.46
C GLY A 529 -16.40 -23.08 -14.13
N ALA A 530 -16.96 -22.73 -12.97
CA ALA A 530 -16.94 -21.34 -12.50
C ALA A 530 -15.52 -20.93 -12.06
N PRO A 531 -15.18 -19.62 -12.10
CA PRO A 531 -13.92 -19.13 -11.55
C PRO A 531 -13.76 -19.53 -10.08
N GLY A 532 -12.64 -20.19 -9.75
CA GLY A 532 -12.37 -20.73 -8.41
C GLY A 532 -13.05 -22.07 -8.10
N GLY A 533 -13.89 -22.59 -9.01
CA GLY A 533 -14.50 -23.92 -8.91
C GLY A 533 -13.69 -24.99 -9.63
N PHE A 534 -14.02 -26.27 -9.39
CA PHE A 534 -13.37 -27.38 -10.08
C PHE A 534 -13.77 -27.47 -11.55
N ALA A 535 -12.86 -27.95 -12.40
CA ALA A 535 -13.12 -28.14 -13.84
C ALA A 535 -14.15 -29.25 -14.14
N THR A 536 -14.20 -30.29 -13.30
CA THR A 536 -15.12 -31.42 -13.47
C THR A 536 -15.76 -31.82 -12.14
N GLU A 537 -16.97 -32.37 -12.21
CA GLU A 537 -17.70 -32.87 -11.03
C GLU A 537 -16.94 -34.01 -10.34
N GLN A 538 -16.28 -34.88 -11.11
CA GLN A 538 -15.48 -35.96 -10.58
C GLN A 538 -14.29 -35.45 -9.73
N HIS A 539 -13.60 -34.41 -10.19
CA HIS A 539 -12.53 -33.79 -9.42
C HIS A 539 -13.05 -33.11 -8.15
N ARG A 540 -14.22 -32.44 -8.25
CA ARG A 540 -14.89 -31.83 -7.08
C ARG A 540 -15.18 -32.88 -6.01
N LEU A 541 -15.86 -33.97 -6.37
CA LEU A 541 -16.22 -35.04 -5.44
C LEU A 541 -14.98 -35.70 -4.82
N GLN A 542 -13.95 -35.99 -5.61
CA GLN A 542 -12.69 -36.53 -5.09
C GLN A 542 -11.99 -35.59 -4.11
N ALA A 543 -12.02 -34.28 -4.38
CA ALA A 543 -11.39 -33.29 -3.53
C ALA A 543 -12.13 -33.13 -2.19
N VAL A 544 -13.46 -33.17 -2.22
CA VAL A 544 -14.33 -33.16 -1.03
C VAL A 544 -14.14 -34.42 -0.20
N GLU A 545 -14.17 -35.61 -0.82
CA GLU A 545 -13.99 -36.90 -0.14
C GLU A 545 -12.62 -36.97 0.56
N ARG A 546 -11.56 -36.57 -0.15
CA ARG A 546 -10.19 -36.61 0.36
C ARG A 546 -9.82 -35.40 1.22
N ARG A 547 -10.71 -34.40 1.32
CA ARG A 547 -10.47 -33.08 1.93
C ARG A 547 -9.17 -32.43 1.49
N ARG A 548 -8.81 -32.60 0.22
CA ARG A 548 -7.56 -32.10 -0.38
C ARG A 548 -7.72 -31.98 -1.88
N GLY A 549 -6.97 -31.06 -2.48
CA GLY A 549 -7.01 -30.79 -3.91
C GLY A 549 -7.38 -29.33 -4.13
N GLU A 550 -6.79 -28.73 -5.15
CA GLU A 550 -7.02 -27.35 -5.51
C GLU A 550 -7.76 -27.27 -6.85
N PRO A 551 -8.69 -26.33 -7.02
CA PRO A 551 -9.27 -26.01 -8.32
C PRO A 551 -8.19 -25.45 -9.26
N PRO A 552 -8.42 -25.48 -10.58
CA PRO A 552 -7.51 -24.88 -11.54
C PRO A 552 -7.27 -23.39 -11.24
N ALA A 553 -6.13 -22.88 -11.69
CA ALA A 553 -5.84 -21.45 -11.64
C ALA A 553 -6.89 -20.66 -12.43
N VAL A 554 -7.26 -19.49 -11.93
CA VAL A 554 -8.15 -18.55 -12.61
C VAL A 554 -7.30 -17.68 -13.51
N GLU A 555 -7.58 -17.71 -14.82
CA GLU A 555 -6.87 -16.92 -15.83
C GLU A 555 -7.42 -15.50 -15.98
#